data_AF-F2U710-F1
#
_entry.id   AF-F2U710-F1
#
_cell.length_a   1.000
_cell.length_b   1.000
_cell.length_c   1.000
_cell.angle_alpha   90.00
_cell.angle_beta   90.00
_cell.angle_gamma   90.00
#
_symmetry.space_group_name_H-M   'P 1'
#
loop_
_entity.id
_entity.type
_entity.pdbx_description
1 polymer ?
#
loop_
_entity_poly.entity_id
_entity_poly.type
_entity_poly.pdbx_seq_one_letter_code
_entity_poly.pdbx_strand_id
1 'polypeptide(L)'
;MWQLRVQTPGKPAIVCPLVVQDEDSEATTYLITRKLKKHKERKSIVVSDVSVSRQHAEIRVQRCSGTVGQNERPDVFFTDKGSKCGSFQDGERLEPEREYLVDEYSTLELGANHTTVALEWHPLVFVGSSLPSKESQVQVQTAISKIGARLERAWVSDATHLIMLDIKATPKLILALVATKPIVSPDFLTAFTRLKTPTSPLPKAENFLPPLKDRAIPPNTSFQPDERRKALFQGKRFAFLSVDQYKKLYELVVAASGLPVLYTNEEQARAVQTDGKGHTRPDVLVVRIHKSLITAANKEWVESVKSDLRSAGLRTVNEQEITYAILQVSTNIMCNPNTSPAEVLESQSQSLGVPPSVKKHVEAALATARRAAQARSVTAAIAAPTAATGNDDGDGMPAMKRSKHEELEHEHSCHLFAVAANVTTTTHVKKKTTTTIRQPWG
;
A
#
# COMPACT_ATOMS: atom_id res chain seq x y z
N MET A 1 9.77 -13.90 9.22
CA MET A 1 10.00 -15.33 8.95
C MET A 1 11.47 -15.66 9.18
N TRP A 2 11.73 -16.72 9.93
CA TRP A 2 13.09 -17.21 10.14
C TRP A 2 13.61 -17.97 8.92
N GLN A 3 14.88 -17.73 8.59
CA GLN A 3 15.65 -18.57 7.68
C GLN A 3 16.82 -19.17 8.46
N LEU A 4 16.90 -20.50 8.49
CA LEU A 4 18.06 -21.22 9.00
C LEU A 4 19.12 -21.28 7.92
N ARG A 5 20.32 -20.79 8.22
CA ARG A 5 21.49 -20.91 7.37
C ARG A 5 22.45 -21.93 7.98
N VAL A 6 22.81 -22.95 7.20
CA VAL A 6 23.81 -23.95 7.58
C VAL A 6 25.00 -23.87 6.63
N GLN A 7 26.19 -23.67 7.16
CA GLN A 7 27.40 -23.46 6.38
C GLN A 7 28.52 -24.39 6.86
N THR A 8 28.87 -25.37 6.03
CA THR A 8 30.07 -26.19 6.22
C THR A 8 31.24 -25.55 5.48
N PRO A 9 32.44 -25.42 6.08
CA PRO A 9 33.61 -24.90 5.39
C PRO A 9 33.86 -25.58 4.05
N GLY A 10 34.05 -24.78 3.00
CA GLY A 10 34.29 -25.28 1.62
C GLY A 10 33.07 -25.85 0.89
N LYS A 11 31.85 -25.68 1.42
CA LYS A 11 30.60 -26.14 0.77
C LYS A 11 29.61 -24.99 0.56
N PRO A 12 28.66 -25.11 -0.38
CA PRO A 12 27.56 -24.13 -0.49
C PRO A 12 26.73 -24.06 0.79
N ALA A 13 26.30 -22.85 1.15
CA ALA A 13 25.35 -22.64 2.24
C ALA A 13 24.02 -23.32 1.93
N ILE A 14 23.41 -23.92 2.95
CA ILE A 14 22.03 -24.39 2.92
C ILE A 14 21.18 -23.31 3.59
N VAL A 15 20.15 -22.82 2.91
CA VAL A 15 19.20 -21.86 3.47
C VAL A 15 17.81 -22.50 3.47
N CYS A 16 17.16 -22.52 4.63
CA CYS A 16 15.87 -23.16 4.85
C CYS A 16 14.91 -22.20 5.55
N PRO A 17 13.72 -21.89 4.99
CA PRO A 17 12.68 -21.22 5.77
C PRO A 17 12.20 -22.12 6.90
N LEU A 18 12.08 -21.56 8.11
CA LEU A 18 11.46 -22.24 9.23
C LEU A 18 9.99 -21.81 9.31
N VAL A 19 9.10 -22.75 9.00
CA VAL A 19 7.64 -22.56 9.04
C VAL A 19 6.97 -23.66 9.86
N VAL A 20 5.79 -23.36 10.40
CA VAL A 20 4.94 -24.36 11.04
C VAL A 20 4.14 -25.07 9.95
N GLN A 21 4.50 -26.32 9.66
CA GLN A 21 4.02 -27.05 8.48
C GLN A 21 2.67 -27.76 8.67
N ASP A 22 2.36 -28.21 9.88
CA ASP A 22 1.16 -29.04 10.15
C ASP A 22 -0.02 -28.16 10.58
N GLU A 23 -1.24 -28.49 10.12
CA GLU A 23 -2.38 -27.57 10.21
C GLU A 23 -2.78 -27.20 11.64
N ASP A 24 -2.71 -28.16 12.56
CA ASP A 24 -3.10 -28.05 13.96
C ASP A 24 -1.91 -28.08 14.93
N SER A 25 -0.68 -27.92 14.41
CA SER A 25 0.49 -27.95 15.27
C SER A 25 0.88 -26.56 15.75
N GLU A 26 1.26 -26.49 17.03
CA GLU A 26 1.83 -25.31 17.67
C GLU A 26 3.34 -25.16 17.37
N ALA A 27 3.97 -26.14 16.73
CA ALA A 27 5.39 -26.08 16.40
C ALA A 27 5.74 -26.98 15.20
N THR A 28 6.95 -26.82 14.67
CA THR A 28 7.52 -27.79 13.73
C THR A 28 8.97 -28.06 14.10
N THR A 29 9.31 -29.34 14.22
CA THR A 29 10.67 -29.79 14.50
C THR A 29 11.34 -30.26 13.21
N TYR A 30 12.46 -29.62 12.88
CA TYR A 30 13.35 -29.97 11.78
C TYR A 30 14.55 -30.75 12.33
N LEU A 31 14.91 -31.85 11.68
CA LEU A 31 16.06 -32.67 12.04
C LEU A 31 17.27 -32.25 11.19
N ILE A 32 18.35 -31.84 11.84
CA ILE A 32 19.67 -31.71 11.22
C ILE A 32 20.33 -33.09 11.18
N THR A 33 20.68 -33.54 9.97
CA THR A 33 21.20 -34.88 9.75
C THR A 33 22.22 -34.95 8.64
N ARG A 34 23.21 -35.84 8.77
CA ARG A 34 24.15 -36.17 7.70
C ARG A 34 23.51 -36.92 6.52
N LYS A 35 22.44 -37.68 6.74
CA LYS A 35 21.81 -38.51 5.69
C LYS A 35 20.30 -38.59 5.88
N LEU A 36 19.57 -38.47 4.76
CA LEU A 36 18.11 -38.67 4.72
C LEU A 36 17.71 -40.07 5.20
N LYS A 37 16.66 -40.12 6.00
CA LYS A 37 15.84 -41.33 6.18
C LYS A 37 14.64 -41.23 5.23
N LYS A 38 14.37 -42.27 4.44
CA LYS A 38 13.29 -42.32 3.40
C LYS A 38 11.93 -41.79 3.87
N HIS A 39 11.61 -41.84 5.16
CA HIS A 39 10.31 -41.43 5.71
C HIS A 39 10.27 -40.02 6.35
N LYS A 40 11.36 -39.23 6.32
CA LYS A 40 11.43 -37.93 7.04
C LYS A 40 11.88 -36.73 6.18
N GLU A 41 11.79 -36.82 4.86
CA GLU A 41 12.37 -35.83 3.94
C GLU A 41 11.84 -34.40 4.15
N ARG A 42 10.54 -34.23 4.45
CA ARG A 42 9.89 -32.91 4.60
C ARG A 42 10.44 -32.02 5.71
N LYS A 43 11.00 -32.63 6.75
CA LYS A 43 11.51 -31.96 7.96
C LYS A 43 12.98 -32.30 8.23
N SER A 44 13.72 -32.78 7.22
CA SER A 44 15.15 -33.11 7.37
C SER A 44 16.02 -32.11 6.63
N ILE A 45 16.96 -31.50 7.36
CA ILE A 45 17.99 -30.60 6.82
C ILE A 45 19.26 -31.42 6.69
N VAL A 46 19.65 -31.71 5.44
CA VAL A 46 20.75 -32.63 5.16
C VAL A 46 22.06 -31.87 5.05
N VAL A 47 22.94 -32.08 6.02
CA VAL A 47 24.25 -31.46 6.06
C VAL A 47 25.27 -32.45 5.54
N SER A 48 25.93 -32.08 4.44
CA SER A 48 26.99 -32.91 3.86
C SER A 48 28.29 -32.76 4.66
N ASP A 49 28.32 -33.18 5.91
CA ASP A 49 29.50 -33.12 6.77
C ASP A 49 29.67 -34.45 7.51
N VAL A 50 30.87 -35.03 7.44
CA VAL A 50 31.18 -36.33 8.07
C VAL A 50 31.19 -36.25 9.59
N SER A 51 31.47 -35.09 10.19
CA SER A 51 31.39 -34.89 11.64
C SER A 51 29.96 -34.70 12.15
N VAL A 52 29.00 -34.46 11.26
CA VAL A 52 27.58 -34.40 11.60
C VAL A 52 27.01 -35.82 11.75
N SER A 53 26.16 -36.01 12.76
CA SER A 53 25.55 -37.31 13.07
C SER A 53 24.35 -37.57 12.15
N ARG A 54 23.89 -38.83 12.09
CA ARG A 54 22.65 -39.17 11.35
C ARG A 54 21.38 -38.65 12.05
N GLN A 55 21.48 -38.31 13.32
CA GLN A 55 20.51 -37.55 14.10
C GLN A 55 21.36 -36.63 14.96
N HIS A 56 21.69 -35.44 14.46
CA HIS A 56 22.66 -34.58 15.12
C HIS A 56 21.98 -33.59 16.05
N ALA A 57 21.03 -32.83 15.52
CA ALA A 57 20.29 -31.86 16.30
C ALA A 57 18.85 -31.70 15.77
N GLU A 58 17.99 -31.15 16.61
CA GLU A 58 16.63 -30.75 16.27
C GLU A 58 16.52 -29.22 16.38
N ILE A 59 15.87 -28.60 15.39
CA ILE A 59 15.46 -27.20 15.37
C ILE A 59 13.94 -27.17 15.49
N ARG A 60 13.40 -26.67 16.58
CA ARG A 60 11.95 -26.55 16.80
C ARG A 60 11.53 -25.09 16.68
N VAL A 61 10.75 -24.76 15.65
CA VAL A 61 10.13 -23.43 15.49
C VAL A 61 8.72 -23.46 16.06
N GLN A 62 8.38 -22.52 16.93
CA GLN A 62 7.07 -22.40 17.54
C GLN A 62 6.15 -21.47 16.74
N ARG A 63 4.86 -21.75 16.72
CA ARG A 63 3.87 -20.86 16.13
C ARG A 63 3.77 -19.58 16.97
N CYS A 64 3.69 -18.42 16.32
CA CYS A 64 3.31 -17.21 17.04
C CYS A 64 1.85 -17.31 17.50
N SER A 65 1.60 -17.10 18.79
CA SER A 65 0.25 -16.98 19.32
C SER A 65 -0.35 -15.62 18.94
N GLY A 66 -1.57 -15.63 18.37
CA GLY A 66 -2.29 -14.38 18.06
C GLY A 66 -1.71 -13.55 16.90
N THR A 67 -1.89 -12.22 17.00
CA THR A 67 -1.42 -11.24 16.01
C THR A 67 0.04 -10.92 16.27
N VAL A 68 0.92 -11.29 15.35
CA VAL A 68 2.35 -10.97 15.43
C VAL A 68 2.54 -9.45 15.41
N GLY A 69 3.02 -8.89 16.52
CA GLY A 69 3.42 -7.49 16.64
C GLY A 69 4.64 -7.15 15.78
N GLN A 70 5.00 -5.86 15.72
CA GLN A 70 6.08 -5.38 14.84
C GLN A 70 7.46 -6.01 15.14
N ASN A 71 7.73 -6.31 16.41
CA ASN A 71 8.99 -6.89 16.88
C ASN A 71 8.84 -8.35 17.34
N GLU A 72 7.66 -8.94 17.14
CA GLU A 72 7.41 -10.32 17.53
C GLU A 72 7.88 -11.27 16.42
N ARG A 73 8.47 -12.38 16.85
CA ARG A 73 8.94 -13.45 15.99
C ARG A 73 8.70 -14.80 16.65
N PRO A 74 8.55 -15.87 15.88
CA PRO A 74 8.52 -17.24 16.41
C PRO A 74 9.71 -17.52 17.30
N ASP A 75 9.50 -18.17 18.45
CA ASP A 75 10.61 -18.75 19.20
C ASP A 75 11.18 -19.95 18.44
N VAL A 76 12.51 -20.09 18.46
CA VAL A 76 13.23 -21.20 17.85
C VAL A 76 14.11 -21.85 18.91
N PHE A 77 14.04 -23.17 19.00
CA PHE A 77 14.81 -23.96 19.96
C PHE A 77 15.76 -24.89 19.23
N PHE A 78 16.97 -25.04 19.76
CA PHE A 78 17.97 -26.00 19.33
C PHE A 78 18.15 -27.10 20.37
N THR A 79 18.31 -28.35 19.93
CA THR A 79 18.59 -29.50 20.79
C THR A 79 19.62 -30.41 20.14
N ASP A 80 20.76 -30.64 20.79
CA ASP A 80 21.69 -31.70 20.36
C ASP A 80 21.09 -33.08 20.73
N LYS A 81 21.07 -34.03 19.79
CA LYS A 81 20.46 -35.35 19.97
C LYS A 81 21.46 -36.43 20.38
N GLY A 82 22.41 -36.08 21.26
CA GLY A 82 23.51 -36.96 21.66
C GLY A 82 24.51 -37.18 20.53
N SER A 83 24.86 -36.11 19.83
CA SER A 83 25.72 -36.20 18.66
C SER A 83 27.16 -36.61 19.04
N LYS A 84 27.81 -37.43 18.18
CA LYS A 84 29.14 -37.98 18.46
C LYS A 84 30.20 -36.90 18.71
N CYS A 85 30.18 -35.84 17.90
CA CYS A 85 31.16 -34.76 17.96
C CYS A 85 30.64 -33.53 18.73
N GLY A 86 29.41 -33.57 19.25
CA GLY A 86 28.79 -32.46 19.96
C GLY A 86 28.30 -31.33 19.05
N SER A 87 27.53 -30.45 19.67
CA SER A 87 27.16 -29.12 19.18
C SER A 87 27.70 -28.08 20.15
N PHE A 88 28.02 -26.90 19.65
CA PHE A 88 28.64 -25.82 20.43
C PHE A 88 27.90 -24.50 20.19
N GLN A 89 27.88 -23.63 21.19
CA GLN A 89 27.41 -22.25 21.08
C GLN A 89 28.50 -21.34 21.64
N ASP A 90 28.98 -20.40 20.83
CA ASP A 90 30.04 -19.46 21.23
C ASP A 90 31.30 -20.16 21.81
N GLY A 91 31.63 -21.36 21.30
CA GLY A 91 32.74 -22.20 21.73
C GLY A 91 32.45 -23.16 22.88
N GLU A 92 31.33 -22.99 23.58
CA GLU A 92 30.92 -23.86 24.70
C GLU A 92 30.10 -25.05 24.20
N ARG A 93 30.41 -26.25 24.71
CA ARG A 93 29.72 -27.47 24.30
C ARG A 93 28.33 -27.54 24.92
N LEU A 94 27.31 -27.74 24.10
CA LEU A 94 25.93 -27.90 24.54
C LEU A 94 25.69 -29.28 25.17
N GLU A 95 24.81 -29.32 26.16
CA GLU A 95 24.37 -30.55 26.80
C GLU A 95 23.44 -31.33 25.86
N PRO A 96 23.63 -32.65 25.69
CA PRO A 96 22.72 -33.49 24.93
C PRO A 96 21.29 -33.45 25.49
N GLU A 97 20.30 -33.49 24.59
CA GLU A 97 18.85 -33.54 24.87
C GLU A 97 18.29 -32.33 25.65
N ARG A 98 19.08 -31.29 25.87
CA ARG A 98 18.62 -30.02 26.44
C ARG A 98 18.18 -29.05 25.34
N GLU A 99 17.07 -28.36 25.56
CA GLU A 99 16.59 -27.29 24.68
C GLU A 99 17.25 -25.95 25.01
N TYR A 100 17.71 -25.27 23.96
CA TYR A 100 18.30 -23.93 24.01
C TYR A 100 17.49 -22.98 23.13
N LEU A 101 17.05 -21.85 23.66
CA LEU A 101 16.43 -20.80 22.87
C LEU A 101 17.51 -20.15 21.99
N VAL A 102 17.23 -20.00 20.70
CA VAL A 102 18.17 -19.46 19.72
C VAL A 102 17.52 -18.33 18.93
N ASP A 103 18.33 -17.32 18.63
CA ASP A 103 17.91 -16.12 17.90
C ASP A 103 18.93 -15.74 16.81
N GLU A 104 18.80 -14.54 16.24
CA GLU A 104 19.64 -14.07 15.13
C GLU A 104 21.11 -13.77 15.52
N TYR A 105 21.39 -13.70 16.82
CA TYR A 105 22.75 -13.46 17.35
C TYR A 105 23.42 -14.75 17.80
N SER A 106 22.66 -15.83 17.91
CA SER A 106 23.15 -17.14 18.30
C SER A 106 23.99 -17.76 17.19
N THR A 107 25.27 -18.04 17.45
CA THR A 107 26.14 -18.79 16.52
C THR A 107 26.37 -20.19 17.05
N LEU A 108 25.79 -21.17 16.35
CA LEU A 108 25.92 -22.58 16.71
C LEU A 108 26.91 -23.27 15.78
N GLU A 109 27.66 -24.23 16.29
CA GLU A 109 28.58 -25.06 15.52
C GLU A 109 28.28 -26.54 15.73
N LEU A 110 28.35 -27.31 14.64
CA LEU A 110 28.07 -28.74 14.62
C LEU A 110 29.32 -29.54 14.30
N GLY A 111 29.66 -30.45 15.20
CA GLY A 111 30.74 -31.41 15.03
C GLY A 111 32.14 -30.80 14.86
N ALA A 112 33.11 -31.66 14.56
CA ALA A 112 34.53 -31.32 14.53
C ALA A 112 34.96 -30.44 13.33
N ASN A 113 34.16 -30.34 12.27
CA ASN A 113 34.46 -29.48 11.11
C ASN A 113 33.86 -28.08 11.24
N HIS A 114 33.34 -27.71 12.41
CA HIS A 114 32.78 -26.38 12.68
C HIS A 114 31.71 -25.97 11.65
N THR A 115 30.79 -26.88 11.32
CA THR A 115 29.64 -26.51 10.47
C THR A 115 28.78 -25.51 11.25
N THR A 116 28.68 -24.28 10.77
CA THR A 116 27.93 -23.23 11.46
C THR A 116 26.43 -23.31 11.14
N VAL A 117 25.61 -22.99 12.14
CA VAL A 117 24.16 -22.86 12.04
C VAL A 117 23.78 -21.51 12.62
N ALA A 118 23.13 -20.68 11.81
CA ALA A 118 22.70 -19.34 12.19
C ALA A 118 21.25 -19.09 11.75
N LEU A 119 20.56 -18.22 12.47
CA LEU A 119 19.22 -17.77 12.13
C LEU A 119 19.27 -16.36 11.54
N GLU A 120 18.57 -16.16 10.42
CA GLU A 120 18.38 -14.84 9.82
C GLU A 120 16.89 -14.49 9.86
N TRP A 121 16.56 -13.30 10.39
CA TRP A 121 15.18 -12.82 10.41
C TRP A 121 14.85 -12.03 9.13
N HIS A 122 13.88 -12.54 8.38
CA HIS A 122 13.35 -11.89 7.16
C HIS A 122 11.90 -11.49 7.39
N PRO A 123 11.59 -10.22 7.73
CA PRO A 123 10.24 -9.81 8.08
C PRO A 123 9.30 -9.97 6.87
N LEU A 124 8.15 -10.59 7.11
CA LEU A 124 7.05 -10.68 6.14
C LEU A 124 5.85 -9.94 6.72
N VAL A 125 5.47 -8.85 6.07
CA VAL A 125 4.38 -7.97 6.47
C VAL A 125 3.36 -7.92 5.35
N PHE A 126 2.17 -8.44 5.59
CA PHE A 126 1.06 -8.46 4.64
C PHE A 126 0.04 -7.40 4.99
N VAL A 127 -0.48 -6.68 4.00
CA VAL A 127 -1.64 -5.81 4.18
C VAL A 127 -2.85 -6.48 3.54
N GLY A 128 -3.91 -6.70 4.32
CA GLY A 128 -5.15 -7.32 3.82
C GLY A 128 -6.05 -6.32 3.10
N SER A 129 -6.51 -6.64 1.89
CA SER A 129 -7.53 -5.88 1.16
C SER A 129 -8.56 -6.82 0.54
N SER A 130 -9.80 -6.36 0.40
CA SER A 130 -10.88 -7.15 -0.23
C SER A 130 -11.04 -8.57 0.34
N LEU A 131 -11.05 -8.71 1.67
CA LEU A 131 -11.34 -9.94 2.42
C LEU A 131 -12.76 -9.85 3.01
N PRO A 132 -13.81 -10.20 2.25
CA PRO A 132 -15.19 -9.78 2.54
C PRO A 132 -15.84 -10.53 3.69
N SER A 133 -15.48 -11.79 3.92
CA SER A 133 -16.06 -12.62 4.99
C SER A 133 -15.13 -12.72 6.19
N LYS A 134 -15.70 -12.83 7.40
CA LYS A 134 -14.94 -13.15 8.62
C LYS A 134 -14.13 -14.43 8.44
N GLU A 135 -14.70 -15.42 7.77
CA GLU A 135 -14.04 -16.68 7.43
C GLU A 135 -12.75 -16.45 6.62
N SER A 136 -12.80 -15.66 5.54
CA SER A 136 -11.62 -15.35 4.74
C SER A 136 -10.53 -14.62 5.53
N GLN A 137 -10.93 -13.73 6.45
CA GLN A 137 -9.99 -13.01 7.33
C GLN A 137 -9.33 -13.97 8.33
N VAL A 138 -10.09 -14.89 8.93
CA VAL A 138 -9.57 -15.91 9.85
C VAL A 138 -8.65 -16.90 9.13
N GLN A 139 -9.01 -17.33 7.92
CA GLN A 139 -8.16 -18.21 7.11
C GLN A 139 -6.82 -17.55 6.78
N VAL A 140 -6.83 -16.29 6.34
CA VAL A 140 -5.60 -15.51 6.06
C VAL A 140 -4.77 -15.32 7.32
N GLN A 141 -5.39 -14.92 8.44
CA GLN A 141 -4.68 -14.74 9.72
C GLN A 141 -4.04 -16.05 10.18
N THR A 142 -4.77 -17.16 10.11
CA THR A 142 -4.26 -18.50 10.45
C THR A 142 -3.05 -18.87 9.61
N ALA A 143 -3.10 -18.64 8.30
CA ALA A 143 -2.00 -18.92 7.38
C ALA A 143 -0.78 -18.02 7.62
N ILE A 144 -1.00 -16.74 7.94
CA ILE A 144 0.06 -15.78 8.29
C ILE A 144 0.79 -16.19 9.59
N SER A 145 0.06 -16.60 10.64
CA SER A 145 0.68 -17.03 11.90
C SER A 145 1.55 -18.28 11.72
N LYS A 146 1.23 -19.18 10.77
CA LYS A 146 2.03 -20.40 10.48
C LYS A 146 3.42 -20.10 9.92
N ILE A 147 3.58 -18.96 9.24
CA ILE A 147 4.87 -18.56 8.65
C ILE A 147 5.58 -17.47 9.48
N GLY A 148 5.06 -17.15 10.67
CA GLY A 148 5.60 -16.08 11.52
C GLY A 148 5.61 -14.73 10.83
N ALA A 149 4.55 -14.42 10.07
CA ALA A 149 4.36 -13.14 9.39
C ALA A 149 3.36 -12.26 10.14
N ARG A 150 3.33 -10.97 9.79
CA ARG A 150 2.39 -9.98 10.34
C ARG A 150 1.29 -9.66 9.32
N LEU A 151 0.06 -9.50 9.80
CA LEU A 151 -1.09 -9.03 9.00
C LEU A 151 -1.53 -7.65 9.49
N GLU A 152 -1.55 -6.69 8.58
CA GLU A 152 -2.00 -5.33 8.84
C GLU A 152 -3.33 -5.01 8.19
N ARG A 153 -4.14 -4.24 8.94
CA ARG A 153 -5.43 -3.74 8.46
C ARG A 153 -5.30 -2.45 7.67
N ALA A 154 -4.34 -1.59 8.03
CA ALA A 154 -4.02 -0.37 7.29
C ALA A 154 -2.77 -0.59 6.44
N TRP A 155 -2.52 0.31 5.49
CA TRP A 155 -1.23 0.31 4.82
C TRP A 155 -0.14 0.73 5.82
N VAL A 156 1.03 0.10 5.74
CA VAL A 156 2.20 0.40 6.56
C VAL A 156 3.42 0.50 5.67
N SER A 157 4.38 1.35 6.02
CA SER A 157 5.56 1.63 5.20
C SER A 157 6.47 0.41 5.02
N ASP A 158 6.49 -0.50 6.00
CA ASP A 158 7.25 -1.74 5.97
C ASP A 158 6.46 -2.92 5.38
N ALA A 159 5.31 -2.66 4.75
CA ALA A 159 4.56 -3.68 4.02
C ALA A 159 5.43 -4.34 2.95
N THR A 160 5.39 -5.67 2.92
CA THR A 160 6.12 -6.49 1.95
C THR A 160 5.21 -6.97 0.82
N HIS A 161 3.93 -7.22 1.11
CA HIS A 161 2.97 -7.79 0.17
C HIS A 161 1.58 -7.21 0.43
N LEU A 162 0.77 -7.11 -0.63
CA LEU A 162 -0.67 -6.94 -0.52
C LEU A 162 -1.35 -8.29 -0.73
N ILE A 163 -2.24 -8.69 0.18
CA ILE A 163 -3.03 -9.91 0.05
C ILE A 163 -4.50 -9.60 -0.24
N MET A 164 -5.06 -10.23 -1.26
CA MET A 164 -6.46 -10.09 -1.65
C MET A 164 -6.98 -11.32 -2.41
N LEU A 165 -8.29 -11.60 -2.32
CA LEU A 165 -8.93 -12.71 -3.04
C LEU A 165 -9.11 -12.43 -4.53
N ASP A 166 -9.57 -11.22 -4.84
CA ASP A 166 -9.79 -10.73 -6.19
C ASP A 166 -9.21 -9.33 -6.30
N ILE A 167 -8.62 -8.99 -7.44
CA ILE A 167 -8.14 -7.65 -7.70
C ILE A 167 -9.34 -6.71 -7.86
N LYS A 168 -9.38 -5.69 -6.99
CA LYS A 168 -10.38 -4.60 -6.98
C LYS A 168 -9.70 -3.26 -6.76
N ALA A 169 -10.25 -2.20 -7.36
CA ALA A 169 -9.74 -0.84 -7.29
C ALA A 169 -9.91 -0.26 -5.87
N THR A 170 -9.02 -0.66 -4.96
CA THR A 170 -9.00 -0.23 -3.57
C THR A 170 -7.82 0.70 -3.30
N PRO A 171 -7.90 1.63 -2.34
CA PRO A 171 -6.75 2.49 -1.99
C PRO A 171 -5.47 1.69 -1.67
N LYS A 172 -5.61 0.55 -0.98
CA LYS A 172 -4.49 -0.35 -0.67
C LYS A 172 -3.86 -1.00 -1.91
N LEU A 173 -4.66 -1.32 -2.93
CA LEU A 173 -4.13 -1.79 -4.21
C LEU A 173 -3.23 -0.72 -4.83
N ILE A 174 -3.71 0.52 -4.87
CA ILE A 174 -2.96 1.60 -5.51
C ILE A 174 -1.69 1.91 -4.72
N LEU A 175 -1.76 1.95 -3.38
CA LEU A 175 -0.59 2.12 -2.52
C LEU A 175 0.43 0.99 -2.72
N ALA A 176 -0.01 -0.27 -2.83
CA ALA A 176 0.89 -1.40 -3.11
C ALA A 176 1.59 -1.25 -4.46
N LEU A 177 0.87 -0.85 -5.51
CA LEU A 177 1.44 -0.63 -6.84
C LEU A 177 2.51 0.47 -6.81
N VAL A 178 2.22 1.61 -6.15
CA VAL A 178 3.17 2.72 -6.02
C VAL A 178 4.39 2.32 -5.19
N ALA A 179 4.17 1.62 -4.08
CA ALA A 179 5.24 1.10 -3.23
C ALA A 179 5.98 -0.10 -3.83
N THR A 180 5.67 -0.46 -5.08
CA THR A 180 6.26 -1.58 -5.84
C THR A 180 6.21 -2.90 -5.09
N LYS A 181 5.12 -3.14 -4.36
CA LYS A 181 4.92 -4.36 -3.60
C LYS A 181 4.12 -5.37 -4.41
N PRO A 182 4.49 -6.66 -4.36
CA PRO A 182 3.73 -7.72 -5.00
C PRO A 182 2.31 -7.82 -4.43
N ILE A 183 1.40 -8.22 -5.30
CA ILE A 183 -0.01 -8.49 -4.97
C ILE A 183 -0.23 -9.99 -5.10
N VAL A 184 -0.69 -10.62 -4.03
CA VAL A 184 -0.79 -12.09 -3.94
C VAL A 184 -2.15 -12.54 -3.43
N SER A 185 -2.55 -13.75 -3.83
CA SER A 185 -3.70 -14.45 -3.28
C SER A 185 -3.32 -15.16 -1.97
N PRO A 186 -4.31 -15.59 -1.15
CA PRO A 186 -4.03 -16.41 0.03
C PRO A 186 -3.26 -17.71 -0.26
N ASP A 187 -3.33 -18.24 -1.48
CA ASP A 187 -2.60 -19.44 -1.88
C ASP A 187 -1.08 -19.25 -1.73
N PHE A 188 -0.57 -18.03 -1.87
CA PHE A 188 0.84 -17.71 -1.63
C PHE A 188 1.28 -18.10 -0.22
N LEU A 189 0.44 -17.86 0.79
CA LEU A 189 0.73 -18.24 2.18
C LEU A 189 0.76 -19.75 2.34
N THR A 190 -0.20 -20.45 1.73
CA THR A 190 -0.28 -21.91 1.79
C THR A 190 0.87 -22.59 1.06
N ALA A 191 1.49 -21.92 0.09
CA ALA A 191 2.63 -22.47 -0.63
C ALA A 191 3.86 -22.68 0.27
N PHE A 192 4.03 -21.86 1.33
CA PHE A 192 5.09 -22.04 2.32
C PHE A 192 4.91 -23.30 3.16
N THR A 193 3.69 -23.64 3.55
CA THR A 193 3.42 -24.85 4.35
C THR A 193 3.49 -26.13 3.51
N ARG A 194 3.36 -26.00 2.19
CA ARG A 194 3.41 -27.11 1.21
C ARG A 194 4.81 -27.41 0.66
N LEU A 195 5.86 -26.77 1.17
CA LEU A 195 7.23 -27.07 0.77
C LEU A 195 7.55 -28.55 1.01
N LYS A 196 8.10 -29.21 -0.02
CA LYS A 196 8.38 -30.66 0.00
C LYS A 196 9.60 -31.00 0.85
N THR A 197 10.56 -30.09 0.91
CA THR A 197 11.80 -30.22 1.68
C THR A 197 12.18 -28.84 2.22
N PRO A 198 12.96 -28.76 3.31
CA PRO A 198 13.40 -27.48 3.85
C PRO A 198 14.23 -26.64 2.87
N THR A 199 14.84 -27.28 1.87
CA THR A 199 15.65 -26.63 0.83
C THR A 199 14.88 -26.37 -0.47
N SER A 200 13.57 -26.65 -0.49
CA SER A 200 12.73 -26.32 -1.65
C SER A 200 12.76 -24.81 -1.91
N PRO A 201 12.77 -24.37 -3.19
CA PRO A 201 12.70 -22.95 -3.52
C PRO A 201 11.49 -22.27 -2.86
N LEU A 202 11.69 -21.05 -2.38
CA LEU A 202 10.60 -20.26 -1.80
C LEU A 202 9.52 -19.96 -2.85
N PRO A 203 8.23 -19.88 -2.45
CA PRO A 203 7.17 -19.46 -3.34
C PRO A 203 7.48 -18.09 -3.94
N LYS A 204 7.38 -17.96 -5.26
CA LYS A 204 7.55 -16.68 -5.95
C LYS A 204 6.21 -15.97 -6.05
N ALA A 205 6.12 -14.73 -5.57
CA ALA A 205 4.89 -13.95 -5.54
C ALA A 205 4.21 -13.80 -6.92
N GLU A 206 5.02 -13.72 -7.99
CA GLU A 206 4.54 -13.62 -9.39
C GLU A 206 3.59 -14.75 -9.80
N ASN A 207 3.71 -15.92 -9.17
CA ASN A 207 2.88 -17.10 -9.47
C ASN A 207 1.53 -17.10 -8.75
N PHE A 208 1.27 -16.12 -7.89
CA PHE A 208 0.09 -16.06 -7.03
C PHE A 208 -0.71 -14.78 -7.22
N LEU A 209 -0.66 -14.19 -8.42
CA LEU A 209 -1.48 -13.01 -8.72
C LEU A 209 -2.98 -13.37 -8.63
N PRO A 210 -3.78 -12.64 -7.83
CA PRO A 210 -5.23 -12.87 -7.75
C PRO A 210 -5.92 -12.58 -9.09
N PRO A 211 -7.08 -13.21 -9.36
CA PRO A 211 -7.84 -12.92 -10.57
C PRO A 211 -8.38 -11.48 -10.57
N LEU A 212 -8.35 -10.84 -11.75
CA LEU A 212 -8.97 -9.54 -11.98
C LEU A 212 -10.47 -9.71 -12.27
N LYS A 213 -11.32 -9.24 -11.35
CA LYS A 213 -12.79 -9.24 -11.51
C LYS A 213 -13.41 -7.85 -11.57
N ASP A 214 -12.64 -6.82 -11.26
CA ASP A 214 -13.14 -5.44 -11.24
C ASP A 214 -13.04 -4.80 -12.63
N ARG A 215 -14.21 -4.53 -13.22
CA ARG A 215 -14.34 -3.88 -14.53
C ARG A 215 -13.88 -2.42 -14.52
N ALA A 216 -13.75 -1.81 -13.34
CA ALA A 216 -13.22 -0.45 -13.20
C ALA A 216 -11.72 -0.37 -13.49
N ILE A 217 -11.02 -1.50 -13.52
CA ILE A 217 -9.58 -1.54 -13.80
C ILE A 217 -9.36 -1.88 -15.28
N PRO A 218 -8.49 -1.14 -15.99
CA PRO A 218 -8.17 -1.47 -17.37
C PRO A 218 -7.61 -2.90 -17.51
N PRO A 219 -8.04 -3.69 -18.50
CA PRO A 219 -7.65 -5.11 -18.62
C PRO A 219 -6.16 -5.30 -18.87
N ASN A 220 -5.50 -4.33 -19.50
CA ASN A 220 -4.06 -4.37 -19.79
C ASN A 220 -3.20 -3.78 -18.65
N THR A 221 -3.77 -3.59 -17.45
CA THR A 221 -3.03 -3.10 -16.29
C THR A 221 -2.02 -4.15 -15.83
N SER A 222 -0.74 -3.78 -15.76
CA SER A 222 0.28 -4.63 -15.12
C SER A 222 0.18 -4.52 -13.60
N PHE A 223 0.14 -5.64 -12.90
CA PHE A 223 0.18 -5.70 -11.44
C PHE A 223 1.56 -6.09 -10.89
N GLN A 224 2.54 -6.25 -11.77
CA GLN A 224 3.91 -6.51 -11.36
C GLN A 224 4.54 -5.24 -10.74
N PRO A 225 5.52 -5.40 -9.84
CA PRO A 225 6.33 -4.28 -9.34
C PRO A 225 6.91 -3.45 -10.50
N ASP A 226 6.75 -2.13 -10.44
CA ASP A 226 7.24 -1.21 -11.47
C ASP A 226 7.73 0.09 -10.81
N GLU A 227 9.05 0.25 -10.77
CA GLU A 227 9.74 1.38 -10.13
C GLU A 227 9.33 2.74 -10.71
N ARG A 228 8.85 2.80 -11.96
CA ARG A 228 8.36 4.04 -12.57
C ARG A 228 7.17 4.64 -11.81
N ARG A 229 6.40 3.82 -11.07
CA ARG A 229 5.28 4.31 -10.26
C ARG A 229 5.72 5.20 -9.09
N LYS A 230 6.89 4.95 -8.50
CA LYS A 230 7.42 5.76 -7.40
C LYS A 230 7.76 7.18 -7.83
N ALA A 231 8.16 7.37 -9.08
CA ALA A 231 8.54 8.68 -9.63
C ALA A 231 7.44 9.29 -10.53
N LEU A 232 6.26 8.66 -10.61
CA LEU A 232 5.23 9.02 -11.59
C LEU A 232 4.77 10.47 -11.50
N PHE A 233 4.74 11.03 -10.30
CA PHE A 233 4.31 12.40 -10.02
C PHE A 233 5.48 13.34 -9.70
N GLN A 234 6.71 12.92 -9.98
CA GLN A 234 7.88 13.76 -9.76
C GLN A 234 7.73 15.12 -10.46
N GLY A 235 7.97 16.19 -9.71
CA GLY A 235 7.85 17.56 -10.21
C GLY A 235 6.42 18.09 -10.32
N LYS A 236 5.39 17.31 -9.95
CA LYS A 236 3.98 17.73 -9.94
C LYS A 236 3.53 18.07 -8.52
N ARG A 237 2.70 19.11 -8.41
CA ARG A 237 2.05 19.54 -7.16
C ARG A 237 0.56 19.22 -7.25
N PHE A 238 0.01 18.49 -6.28
CA PHE A 238 -1.42 18.20 -6.21
C PHE A 238 -2.07 19.14 -5.21
N ALA A 239 -2.79 20.13 -5.72
CA ALA A 239 -3.47 21.13 -4.91
C ALA A 239 -4.88 20.66 -4.56
N PHE A 240 -5.16 20.55 -3.26
CA PHE A 240 -6.44 20.12 -2.70
C PHE A 240 -7.21 21.31 -2.13
N LEU A 241 -8.51 21.34 -2.36
CA LEU A 241 -9.41 22.43 -1.92
C LEU A 241 -10.17 22.09 -0.63
N SER A 242 -9.89 20.92 -0.04
CA SER A 242 -10.52 20.41 1.18
C SER A 242 -9.52 19.57 1.99
N VAL A 243 -9.58 19.71 3.30
CA VAL A 243 -8.79 18.93 4.27
C VAL A 243 -9.05 17.42 4.12
N ASP A 244 -10.29 17.02 3.87
CA ASP A 244 -10.66 15.61 3.77
C ASP A 244 -10.06 14.97 2.51
N GLN A 245 -10.13 15.67 1.38
CA GLN A 245 -9.49 15.22 0.14
C GLN A 245 -7.97 15.15 0.29
N TYR A 246 -7.38 16.17 0.92
CA TYR A 246 -5.95 16.21 1.21
C TYR A 246 -5.53 14.98 2.04
N LYS A 247 -6.17 14.74 3.19
CA LYS A 247 -5.85 13.61 4.07
C LYS A 247 -6.00 12.26 3.35
N LYS A 248 -7.06 12.11 2.55
CA LYS A 248 -7.36 10.87 1.81
C LYS A 248 -6.28 10.52 0.78
N LEU A 249 -5.71 11.52 0.10
CA LEU A 249 -4.84 11.31 -1.06
C LEU A 249 -3.37 11.65 -0.77
N TYR A 250 -3.08 12.23 0.40
CA TYR A 250 -1.74 12.65 0.81
C TYR A 250 -0.72 11.52 0.64
N GLU A 251 -0.97 10.37 1.29
CA GLU A 251 -0.05 9.25 1.29
C GLU A 251 0.22 8.74 -0.13
N LEU A 252 -0.82 8.69 -0.96
CA LEU A 252 -0.72 8.22 -2.34
C LEU A 252 0.13 9.15 -3.21
N VAL A 253 -0.09 10.46 -3.10
CA VAL A 253 0.66 11.46 -3.86
C VAL A 253 2.13 11.46 -3.45
N VAL A 254 2.42 11.42 -2.15
CA VAL A 254 3.79 11.39 -1.63
C VAL A 254 4.51 10.11 -2.07
N ALA A 255 3.85 8.94 -1.97
CA ALA A 255 4.45 7.68 -2.37
C ALA A 255 4.85 7.64 -3.86
N ALA A 256 4.16 8.40 -4.70
CA ALA A 256 4.44 8.55 -6.13
C ALA A 256 5.35 9.77 -6.46
N SER A 257 6.04 10.32 -5.45
CA SER A 257 6.94 11.49 -5.55
C SER A 257 6.29 12.80 -5.98
N GLY A 258 4.97 12.93 -5.81
CA GLY A 258 4.26 14.19 -5.96
C GLY A 258 4.30 15.04 -4.68
N LEU A 259 4.06 16.34 -4.82
CA LEU A 259 3.94 17.25 -3.69
C LEU A 259 2.46 17.56 -3.41
N PRO A 260 1.85 17.02 -2.34
CA PRO A 260 0.50 17.42 -1.96
C PRO A 260 0.52 18.82 -1.33
N VAL A 261 -0.45 19.66 -1.70
CA VAL A 261 -0.62 21.02 -1.18
C VAL A 261 -2.08 21.23 -0.81
N LEU A 262 -2.35 21.78 0.38
CA LEU A 262 -3.69 22.17 0.79
C LEU A 262 -3.89 23.67 0.58
N TYR A 263 -4.95 24.05 -0.14
CA TYR A 263 -5.42 25.43 -0.20
C TYR A 263 -6.42 25.68 0.92
N THR A 264 -6.18 26.75 1.68
CA THR A 264 -7.01 27.18 2.81
C THR A 264 -7.80 28.45 2.49
N ASN A 265 -7.31 29.26 1.54
CA ASN A 265 -7.95 30.49 1.07
C ASN A 265 -7.45 30.85 -0.34
N GLU A 266 -7.98 31.94 -0.89
CA GLU A 266 -7.64 32.43 -2.23
C GLU A 266 -6.18 32.91 -2.36
N GLU A 267 -5.67 33.60 -1.35
CA GLU A 267 -4.30 34.14 -1.36
C GLU A 267 -3.26 33.02 -1.47
N GLN A 268 -3.41 31.97 -0.65
CA GLN A 268 -2.56 30.79 -0.70
C GLN A 268 -2.71 30.06 -2.04
N ALA A 269 -3.94 29.95 -2.56
CA ALA A 269 -4.20 29.32 -3.84
C ALA A 269 -3.44 30.05 -4.97
N ARG A 270 -3.55 31.38 -5.05
CA ARG A 270 -2.83 32.19 -6.04
C ARG A 270 -1.32 32.04 -5.87
N ALA A 271 -0.80 32.17 -4.66
CA ALA A 271 0.64 32.07 -4.38
C ALA A 271 1.26 30.74 -4.85
N VAL A 272 0.54 29.63 -4.76
CA VAL A 272 1.01 28.32 -5.23
C VAL A 272 0.76 28.12 -6.72
N GLN A 273 -0.40 28.59 -7.21
CA GLN A 273 -0.87 28.35 -8.57
C GLN A 273 -0.20 29.23 -9.61
N THR A 274 0.36 30.39 -9.23
CA THR A 274 1.07 31.28 -10.16
C THR A 274 2.58 31.21 -10.00
N ASP A 275 3.32 31.46 -11.08
CA ASP A 275 4.76 31.69 -11.02
C ASP A 275 5.08 33.11 -10.53
N GLY A 276 6.37 33.43 -10.35
CA GLY A 276 6.81 34.77 -9.94
C GLY A 276 6.50 35.89 -10.96
N LYS A 277 5.89 35.56 -12.09
CA LYS A 277 5.44 36.48 -13.15
C LYS A 277 3.91 36.54 -13.25
N GLY A 278 3.18 35.85 -12.37
CA GLY A 278 1.71 35.81 -12.35
C GLY A 278 1.07 34.81 -13.32
N HIS A 279 1.83 33.97 -14.02
CA HIS A 279 1.27 32.96 -14.92
C HIS A 279 0.85 31.71 -14.15
N THR A 280 -0.32 31.17 -14.48
CA THR A 280 -0.79 29.90 -13.91
C THR A 280 0.12 28.74 -14.32
N ARG A 281 0.54 27.97 -13.33
CA ARG A 281 1.51 26.89 -13.44
C ARG A 281 0.85 25.57 -13.88
N PRO A 282 1.26 24.94 -14.99
CA PRO A 282 0.72 23.65 -15.42
C PRO A 282 1.22 22.47 -14.57
N ASP A 283 2.29 22.63 -13.79
CA ASP A 283 2.77 21.63 -12.83
C ASP A 283 1.96 21.60 -11.52
N VAL A 284 1.01 22.52 -11.35
CA VAL A 284 0.08 22.56 -10.22
C VAL A 284 -1.27 21.99 -10.65
N LEU A 285 -1.51 20.74 -10.25
CA LEU A 285 -2.71 19.98 -10.56
C LEU A 285 -3.75 20.22 -9.47
N VAL A 286 -4.71 21.10 -9.75
CA VAL A 286 -5.84 21.34 -8.85
C VAL A 286 -6.82 20.16 -8.91
N VAL A 287 -6.93 19.44 -7.80
CA VAL A 287 -7.83 18.29 -7.65
C VAL A 287 -9.26 18.80 -7.46
N ARG A 288 -10.18 18.28 -8.27
CA ARG A 288 -11.58 18.68 -8.25
C ARG A 288 -12.21 18.39 -6.90
N ILE A 289 -12.81 19.41 -6.30
CA ILE A 289 -13.63 19.27 -5.10
C ILE A 289 -15.03 18.75 -5.45
N HIS A 290 -15.50 17.76 -4.69
CA HIS A 290 -16.87 17.26 -4.81
C HIS A 290 -17.86 18.32 -4.32
N LYS A 291 -19.03 18.44 -4.97
CA LYS A 291 -20.03 19.48 -4.64
C LYS A 291 -20.47 19.44 -3.17
N SER A 292 -20.53 18.25 -2.57
CA SER A 292 -20.90 18.09 -1.15
C SER A 292 -19.89 18.66 -0.16
N LEU A 293 -18.65 18.92 -0.59
CA LEU A 293 -17.59 19.52 0.25
C LEU A 293 -17.48 21.03 0.04
N ILE A 294 -18.29 21.61 -0.86
CA ILE A 294 -18.35 23.05 -1.08
C ILE A 294 -19.34 23.65 -0.06
N THR A 295 -18.83 24.55 0.78
CA THR A 295 -19.60 25.28 1.79
C THR A 295 -19.76 26.74 1.37
N ALA A 296 -20.66 27.47 2.03
CA ALA A 296 -20.79 28.92 1.79
C ALA A 296 -19.46 29.66 1.99
N ALA A 297 -18.65 29.21 2.97
CA ALA A 297 -17.37 29.83 3.30
C ALA A 297 -16.27 29.62 2.25
N ASN A 298 -16.33 28.55 1.43
CA ASN A 298 -15.29 28.26 0.44
C ASN A 298 -15.72 28.43 -1.02
N LYS A 299 -17.03 28.59 -1.27
CA LYS A 299 -17.59 28.62 -2.62
C LYS A 299 -16.96 29.68 -3.53
N GLU A 300 -16.82 30.91 -3.04
CA GLU A 300 -16.35 32.04 -3.85
C GLU A 300 -14.91 31.85 -4.33
N TRP A 301 -13.99 31.56 -3.40
CA TRP A 301 -12.59 31.38 -3.77
C TRP A 301 -12.34 30.07 -4.55
N VAL A 302 -13.13 29.02 -4.32
CA VAL A 302 -13.08 27.79 -5.14
C VAL A 302 -13.49 28.08 -6.59
N GLU A 303 -14.50 28.91 -6.82
CA GLU A 303 -14.88 29.32 -8.18
C GLU A 303 -13.86 30.26 -8.81
N SER A 304 -13.23 31.13 -8.02
CA SER A 304 -12.09 31.97 -8.45
C SER A 304 -10.93 31.11 -8.97
N VAL A 305 -10.47 30.12 -8.19
CA VAL A 305 -9.43 29.16 -8.59
C VAL A 305 -9.78 28.44 -9.90
N LYS A 306 -11.03 27.99 -10.05
CA LYS A 306 -11.48 27.36 -11.30
C LYS A 306 -11.50 28.34 -12.47
N SER A 307 -11.79 29.62 -12.22
CA SER A 307 -11.78 30.67 -13.24
C SER A 307 -10.36 30.94 -13.73
N ASP A 308 -9.40 31.04 -12.81
CA ASP A 308 -7.98 31.23 -13.13
C ASP A 308 -7.41 30.08 -13.96
N LEU A 309 -7.78 28.84 -13.64
CA LEU A 309 -7.40 27.69 -14.48
C LEU A 309 -7.99 27.82 -15.89
N ARG A 310 -9.28 28.18 -16.00
CA ARG A 310 -9.95 28.31 -17.30
C ARG A 310 -9.36 29.40 -18.16
N SER A 311 -9.02 30.57 -17.59
CA SER A 311 -8.39 31.66 -18.34
C SER A 311 -6.99 31.28 -18.83
N ALA A 312 -6.28 30.42 -18.10
CA ALA A 312 -5.01 29.83 -18.52
C ALA A 312 -5.14 28.62 -19.46
N GLY A 313 -6.36 28.22 -19.85
CA GLY A 313 -6.59 27.03 -20.69
C GLY A 313 -6.38 25.68 -19.98
N LEU A 314 -6.26 25.70 -18.65
CA LEU A 314 -6.05 24.52 -17.81
C LEU A 314 -7.35 23.99 -17.21
N ARG A 315 -7.38 22.70 -16.86
CA ARG A 315 -8.51 22.07 -16.16
C ARG A 315 -8.12 21.53 -14.78
N THR A 316 -9.14 21.29 -13.96
CA THR A 316 -9.02 20.47 -12.76
C THR A 316 -8.85 18.99 -13.12
N VAL A 317 -8.13 18.26 -12.27
CA VAL A 317 -7.98 16.80 -12.35
C VAL A 317 -8.93 16.11 -11.37
N ASN A 318 -9.54 14.99 -11.77
CA ASN A 318 -10.38 14.21 -10.88
C ASN A 318 -9.54 13.28 -9.99
N GLU A 319 -10.04 12.93 -8.81
CA GLU A 319 -9.40 11.95 -7.92
C GLU A 319 -9.12 10.63 -8.64
N GLN A 320 -10.07 10.15 -9.45
CA GLN A 320 -9.91 8.92 -10.22
C GLN A 320 -8.73 8.97 -11.20
N GLU A 321 -8.40 10.15 -11.76
CA GLU A 321 -7.26 10.26 -12.68
C GLU A 321 -5.94 9.93 -11.98
N ILE A 322 -5.81 10.23 -10.69
CA ILE A 322 -4.63 9.89 -9.89
C ILE A 322 -4.46 8.37 -9.85
N THR A 323 -5.56 7.66 -9.58
CA THR A 323 -5.59 6.19 -9.58
C THR A 323 -5.26 5.61 -10.96
N TYR A 324 -5.91 6.10 -12.02
CA TYR A 324 -5.65 5.60 -13.38
C TYR A 324 -4.25 5.89 -13.87
N ALA A 325 -3.68 7.06 -13.55
CA ALA A 325 -2.31 7.40 -13.88
C ALA A 325 -1.33 6.36 -13.32
N ILE A 326 -1.57 5.88 -12.10
CA ILE A 326 -0.76 4.85 -11.45
C ILE A 326 -0.96 3.47 -12.08
N LEU A 327 -2.21 3.11 -12.38
CA LEU A 327 -2.54 1.84 -13.05
C LEU A 327 -1.86 1.75 -14.43
N GLN A 328 -1.86 2.85 -15.17
CA GLN A 328 -1.29 2.95 -16.53
C GLN A 328 0.17 3.42 -16.56
N VAL A 329 0.74 3.79 -15.41
CA VAL A 329 2.11 4.33 -15.29
C VAL A 329 2.35 5.49 -16.25
N SER A 330 1.38 6.41 -16.35
CA SER A 330 1.43 7.51 -17.32
C SER A 330 0.65 8.72 -16.82
N THR A 331 1.19 9.91 -17.08
CA THR A 331 0.50 11.19 -16.87
C THR A 331 0.23 11.95 -18.16
N ASN A 332 0.29 11.28 -19.32
CA ASN A 332 0.12 11.94 -20.62
C ASN A 332 -1.32 12.43 -20.84
N ILE A 333 -2.29 11.62 -20.40
CA ILE A 333 -3.73 11.91 -20.50
C ILE A 333 -4.31 12.15 -19.10
N MET A 334 -4.08 11.18 -18.20
CA MET A 334 -4.49 11.28 -16.79
C MET A 334 -3.58 12.22 -16.03
N CYS A 335 -4.12 13.02 -15.13
CA CYS A 335 -3.33 14.00 -14.38
C CYS A 335 -2.57 14.98 -15.29
N ASN A 336 -3.13 15.29 -16.47
CA ASN A 336 -2.64 16.32 -17.36
C ASN A 336 -3.67 17.45 -17.47
N PRO A 337 -3.38 18.65 -16.91
CA PRO A 337 -4.31 19.77 -16.94
C PRO A 337 -4.46 20.41 -18.32
N ASN A 338 -3.60 20.08 -19.29
CA ASN A 338 -3.71 20.57 -20.68
C ASN A 338 -4.59 19.67 -21.57
N THR A 339 -4.86 18.44 -21.13
CA THR A 339 -5.66 17.48 -21.90
C THR A 339 -7.14 17.86 -21.88
N SER A 340 -7.82 17.75 -23.03
CA SER A 340 -9.24 18.08 -23.10
C SER A 340 -10.09 17.10 -22.27
N PRO A 341 -11.22 17.53 -21.68
CA PRO A 341 -12.11 16.61 -20.97
C PRO A 341 -12.65 15.46 -21.83
N ALA A 342 -12.76 15.68 -23.14
CA ALA A 342 -13.17 14.65 -24.10
C ALA A 342 -12.12 13.54 -24.20
N GLU A 343 -10.84 13.88 -24.38
CA GLU A 343 -9.74 12.91 -24.44
C GLU A 343 -9.63 12.06 -23.17
N VAL A 344 -9.85 12.66 -22.00
CA VAL A 344 -9.86 11.94 -20.72
C VAL A 344 -10.99 10.91 -20.70
N LEU A 345 -12.20 11.30 -21.13
CA LEU A 345 -13.36 10.41 -21.16
C LEU A 345 -13.19 9.29 -22.20
N GLU A 346 -12.62 9.57 -23.37
CA GLU A 346 -12.29 8.56 -24.39
C GLU A 346 -11.32 7.53 -23.83
N SER A 347 -10.24 7.99 -23.20
CA SER A 347 -9.23 7.12 -22.60
C SER A 347 -9.82 6.23 -21.50
N GLN A 348 -10.65 6.78 -20.60
CA GLN A 348 -11.37 5.98 -19.60
C GLN A 348 -12.27 4.93 -20.24
N SER A 349 -13.03 5.31 -21.26
CA SER A 349 -14.03 4.44 -21.88
C SER A 349 -13.41 3.30 -22.69
N GLN A 350 -12.29 3.57 -23.38
CA GLN A 350 -11.51 2.54 -24.08
C GLN A 350 -10.87 1.56 -23.08
N SER A 351 -10.49 2.05 -21.90
CA SER A 351 -9.89 1.24 -20.84
C SER A 351 -10.89 0.33 -20.12
N LEU A 352 -12.18 0.71 -20.04
CA LEU A 352 -13.19 0.05 -19.22
C LEU A 352 -13.96 -1.10 -19.90
N GLY A 353 -13.60 -1.51 -21.13
CA GLY A 353 -14.26 -2.63 -21.81
C GLY A 353 -15.80 -2.49 -21.85
N VAL A 354 -16.28 -1.28 -22.15
CA VAL A 354 -17.68 -0.88 -21.95
C VAL A 354 -18.63 -1.71 -22.83
N PRO A 355 -19.71 -2.31 -22.27
CA PRO A 355 -20.75 -3.00 -23.04
C PRO A 355 -21.41 -2.08 -24.10
N PRO A 356 -21.91 -2.62 -25.23
CA PRO A 356 -22.50 -1.83 -26.31
C PRO A 356 -23.63 -0.88 -25.88
N SER A 357 -24.38 -1.21 -24.83
CA SER A 357 -25.49 -0.41 -24.29
C SER A 357 -25.05 0.89 -23.58
N VAL A 358 -23.83 0.93 -23.03
CA VAL A 358 -23.28 2.11 -22.34
C VAL A 358 -22.44 2.96 -23.31
N LYS A 359 -21.91 2.38 -24.40
CA LYS A 359 -21.21 3.11 -25.46
C LYS A 359 -22.02 4.29 -26.01
N LYS A 360 -23.33 4.13 -26.20
CA LYS A 360 -24.20 5.21 -26.72
C LYS A 360 -24.29 6.43 -25.79
N HIS A 361 -24.29 6.20 -24.48
CA HIS A 361 -24.28 7.27 -23.47
C HIS A 361 -22.92 7.95 -23.36
N VAL A 362 -21.84 7.16 -23.44
CA VAL A 362 -20.47 7.66 -23.50
C VAL A 362 -20.25 8.49 -24.77
N GLU A 363 -20.71 8.02 -25.94
CA GLU A 363 -20.63 8.74 -27.21
C GLU A 363 -21.41 10.06 -27.18
N ALA A 364 -22.58 10.08 -26.53
CA ALA A 364 -23.35 11.31 -26.35
C ALA A 364 -22.65 12.32 -25.41
N ALA A 365 -22.10 11.85 -24.29
CA ALA A 365 -21.30 12.67 -23.39
C ALA A 365 -20.03 13.19 -24.10
N LEU A 366 -19.44 12.36 -24.96
CA LEU A 366 -18.25 12.69 -25.73
C LEU A 366 -18.53 13.71 -26.82
N ALA A 367 -19.63 13.57 -27.55
CA ALA A 367 -20.10 14.56 -28.52
C ALA A 367 -20.36 15.91 -27.85
N THR A 368 -20.92 15.91 -26.64
CA THR A 368 -21.14 17.11 -25.84
C THR A 368 -19.82 17.76 -25.41
N ALA A 369 -18.85 16.96 -24.95
CA ALA A 369 -17.53 17.45 -24.57
C ALA A 369 -16.72 17.99 -25.77
N ARG A 370 -16.78 17.31 -26.93
CA ARG A 370 -16.14 17.76 -28.18
C ARG A 370 -16.75 19.07 -28.69
N ARG A 371 -18.08 19.21 -28.65
CA ARG A 371 -18.77 20.47 -28.98
C ARG A 371 -18.35 21.61 -28.04
N ALA A 372 -18.24 21.35 -26.73
CA ALA A 372 -17.76 22.33 -25.77
C ALA A 372 -16.29 22.73 -26.03
N ALA A 373 -15.43 21.80 -26.44
CA ALA A 373 -14.04 22.07 -26.81
C ALA A 373 -13.93 22.88 -28.12
N GLN A 374 -14.73 22.53 -29.15
CA GLN A 374 -14.78 23.27 -30.42
C GLN A 374 -15.33 24.69 -30.23
N ALA A 375 -16.38 24.86 -29.43
CA ALA A 375 -16.91 26.19 -29.09
C ALA A 375 -15.82 27.07 -28.44
N ARG A 376 -14.99 26.51 -27.54
CA ARG A 376 -13.86 27.22 -26.91
C ARG A 376 -12.79 27.65 -27.91
N SER A 377 -12.46 26.80 -28.89
CA SER A 377 -11.50 27.16 -29.95
C SER A 377 -12.02 28.29 -30.83
N VAL A 378 -13.33 28.34 -31.08
CA VAL A 378 -13.98 29.42 -31.85
C VAL A 378 -14.04 30.71 -31.04
N THR A 379 -14.38 30.66 -29.75
CA THR A 379 -14.40 31.86 -28.88
C THR A 379 -12.99 32.43 -28.67
N ALA A 380 -11.96 31.59 -28.55
CA ALA A 380 -10.57 32.04 -28.47
C ALA A 380 -10.07 32.68 -29.78
N ALA A 381 -10.55 32.23 -30.94
CA ALA A 381 -10.24 32.83 -32.24
C ALA A 381 -10.94 34.18 -32.46
N ILE A 382 -12.13 34.39 -31.86
CA ILE A 382 -12.89 35.64 -31.97
C ILE A 382 -12.35 36.73 -31.01
N ALA A 383 -11.64 36.36 -29.94
CA ALA A 383 -11.12 37.29 -28.94
C ALA A 383 -9.79 38.00 -29.33
N ALA A 384 -9.29 37.84 -30.56
CA ALA A 384 -8.18 38.65 -31.07
C ALA A 384 -8.68 40.08 -31.40
N PRO A 385 -8.05 41.16 -30.93
CA PRO A 385 -8.66 42.48 -30.97
C PRO A 385 -8.51 43.14 -32.35
N THR A 386 -9.65 43.38 -33.01
CA THR A 386 -9.79 44.47 -34.01
C THR A 386 -10.34 45.71 -33.30
N ALA A 387 -9.64 46.83 -33.47
CA ALA A 387 -9.93 48.11 -32.84
C ALA A 387 -11.16 48.85 -33.43
N ALA A 388 -11.71 49.74 -32.59
CA ALA A 388 -12.68 50.82 -32.87
C ALA A 388 -14.13 50.37 -33.16
N THR A 389 -15.22 51.04 -32.75
CA THR A 389 -15.59 52.26 -31.97
C THR A 389 -17.13 52.27 -31.93
N GLY A 390 -17.78 52.83 -30.91
CA GLY A 390 -19.12 53.41 -31.06
C GLY A 390 -20.22 52.93 -30.09
N ASN A 391 -20.98 53.91 -29.61
CA ASN A 391 -21.91 53.94 -28.47
C ASN A 391 -23.28 53.24 -28.61
N ASP A 392 -23.94 53.19 -27.45
CA ASP A 392 -25.36 53.48 -27.12
C ASP A 392 -26.37 52.34 -26.88
N ASP A 393 -26.89 52.41 -25.64
CA ASP A 393 -28.27 52.31 -25.15
C ASP A 393 -29.17 51.10 -25.44
N GLY A 394 -29.79 50.59 -24.35
CA GLY A 394 -31.02 49.79 -24.48
C GLY A 394 -31.36 48.89 -23.30
N ASP A 395 -32.24 49.42 -22.44
CA ASP A 395 -33.07 48.76 -21.42
C ASP A 395 -33.62 47.35 -21.76
N GLY A 396 -33.90 46.56 -20.70
CA GLY A 396 -34.98 45.55 -20.76
C GLY A 396 -34.71 44.20 -20.10
N MET A 397 -34.94 44.10 -18.78
CA MET A 397 -35.30 42.85 -18.11
C MET A 397 -36.70 42.37 -18.56
N PRO A 398 -36.97 41.05 -18.62
CA PRO A 398 -37.88 40.54 -17.60
C PRO A 398 -37.53 39.16 -17.05
N ALA A 399 -38.06 38.93 -15.84
CA ALA A 399 -37.99 37.72 -15.05
C ALA A 399 -38.83 36.57 -15.63
N MET A 400 -38.38 35.32 -15.41
CA MET A 400 -39.29 34.17 -15.42
C MET A 400 -38.85 33.03 -14.47
N LYS A 401 -39.68 32.87 -13.44
CA LYS A 401 -40.25 31.64 -12.87
C LYS A 401 -39.33 30.44 -12.58
N ARG A 402 -39.11 30.22 -11.28
CA ARG A 402 -38.80 28.92 -10.65
C ARG A 402 -40.00 27.98 -10.79
N SER A 403 -39.78 26.77 -11.29
CA SER A 403 -40.62 25.60 -11.03
C SER A 403 -39.87 24.60 -10.15
N LYS A 404 -40.50 24.21 -9.05
CA LYS A 404 -40.18 23.02 -8.23
C LYS A 404 -40.88 21.80 -8.84
N HIS A 405 -40.21 20.66 -8.87
CA HIS A 405 -40.74 19.31 -8.60
C HIS A 405 -39.54 18.34 -8.66
N GLU A 406 -39.22 17.69 -7.53
CA GLU A 406 -39.22 16.21 -7.31
C GLU A 406 -38.00 15.49 -7.90
N GLU A 407 -37.50 14.36 -7.40
CA GLU A 407 -37.31 13.72 -6.10
C GLU A 407 -36.36 12.53 -6.41
N LEU A 408 -35.83 11.88 -5.37
CA LEU A 408 -35.36 10.49 -5.35
C LEU A 408 -33.91 10.14 -5.78
N GLU A 409 -33.20 9.67 -4.74
CA GLU A 409 -32.29 8.52 -4.68
C GLU A 409 -30.88 8.58 -5.26
N HIS A 410 -29.89 8.63 -4.36
CA HIS A 410 -28.93 7.53 -4.22
C HIS A 410 -28.14 7.63 -2.90
N GLU A 411 -28.49 6.76 -1.96
CA GLU A 411 -27.54 6.27 -0.94
C GLU A 411 -26.48 5.41 -1.64
N HIS A 412 -25.20 5.60 -1.28
CA HIS A 412 -24.30 4.54 -0.80
C HIS A 412 -22.89 5.10 -0.59
N SER A 413 -22.26 4.64 0.50
CA SER A 413 -20.84 4.78 0.86
C SER A 413 -20.44 5.93 1.79
N CYS A 414 -21.09 6.01 2.95
CA CYS A 414 -20.44 6.41 4.20
C CYS A 414 -20.02 5.14 4.96
N HIS A 415 -18.73 4.98 5.27
CA HIS A 415 -18.19 4.45 6.53
C HIS A 415 -16.69 4.18 6.38
N LEU A 416 -15.87 5.14 6.82
CA LEU A 416 -14.49 4.92 7.26
C LEU A 416 -14.05 6.14 8.09
N PHE A 417 -14.51 6.18 9.34
CA PHE A 417 -13.88 6.99 10.39
C PHE A 417 -14.00 6.24 11.71
N ALA A 418 -12.86 5.78 12.22
CA ALA A 418 -12.57 5.73 13.65
C ALA A 418 -11.06 5.68 13.84
N VAL A 419 -10.59 6.46 14.83
CA VAL A 419 -9.24 6.53 15.40
C VAL A 419 -8.24 7.46 14.70
N ALA A 420 -8.17 8.71 15.17
CA ALA A 420 -7.06 9.19 16.01
C ALA A 420 -7.14 10.72 16.18
N ALA A 421 -7.59 11.18 17.35
CA ALA A 421 -7.27 12.50 17.88
C ALA A 421 -7.13 12.38 19.40
N ASN A 422 -5.89 12.34 19.87
CA ASN A 422 -5.55 12.60 21.26
C ASN A 422 -4.22 13.35 21.26
N VAL A 423 -4.25 14.68 21.13
CA VAL A 423 -3.18 15.56 21.59
C VAL A 423 -3.81 16.88 22.08
N THR A 424 -3.75 17.04 23.40
CA THR A 424 -3.70 18.27 24.22
C THR A 424 -4.77 19.35 24.07
N THR A 425 -5.62 19.43 25.09
CA THR A 425 -6.12 20.71 25.63
C THR A 425 -5.57 20.90 27.04
N THR A 426 -4.72 21.91 27.17
CA THR A 426 -4.20 22.48 28.41
C THR A 426 -5.37 23.09 29.21
N THR A 427 -5.65 22.56 30.40
CA THR A 427 -6.49 23.24 31.39
C THR A 427 -5.68 23.55 32.64
N HIS A 428 -5.55 24.85 32.91
CA HIS A 428 -5.02 25.43 34.15
C HIS A 428 -5.73 24.85 35.38
N VAL A 429 -4.97 24.25 36.29
CA VAL A 429 -5.39 24.02 37.68
C VAL A 429 -4.35 24.65 38.60
N LYS A 430 -4.82 25.65 39.36
CA LYS A 430 -4.09 26.32 40.45
C LYS A 430 -3.70 25.30 41.51
N LYS A 431 -2.40 25.10 41.77
CA LYS A 431 -1.92 24.42 42.98
C LYS A 431 -1.53 25.47 44.03
N LYS A 432 -2.23 25.44 45.16
CA LYS A 432 -1.85 26.09 46.40
C LYS A 432 -0.64 25.35 46.99
N THR A 433 0.36 26.12 47.35
CA THR A 433 1.56 25.74 48.07
C THR A 433 1.22 25.54 49.55
N THR A 434 1.51 24.37 50.12
CA THR A 434 1.73 24.25 51.56
C THR A 434 2.94 23.36 51.80
N THR A 435 4.03 24.02 52.18
CA THR A 435 5.27 23.47 52.70
C THR A 435 5.00 22.82 54.06
N THR A 436 5.46 21.59 54.28
CA THR A 436 5.80 21.12 55.63
C THR A 436 7.04 20.24 55.55
N ILE A 437 8.11 20.80 56.11
CA ILE A 437 9.38 20.17 56.43
C ILE A 437 9.16 19.19 57.59
N ARG A 438 9.73 17.99 57.52
CA ARG A 438 10.35 17.33 58.68
C ARG A 438 11.32 16.22 58.25
N GLN A 439 12.50 16.33 58.82
CA GLN A 439 13.69 15.48 58.76
C GLN A 439 13.60 14.42 59.91
N PRO A 440 14.56 13.48 60.06
CA PRO A 440 14.37 12.03 59.92
C PRO A 440 14.33 11.29 61.28
N TRP A 441 14.70 9.99 61.26
CA TRP A 441 15.05 9.04 62.33
C TRP A 441 14.10 7.83 62.43
N GLY A 442 14.70 6.62 62.40
CA GLY A 442 14.05 5.33 62.63
C GLY A 442 14.52 4.25 61.68
#